data_AF-A0A959SGD0-F1
#
_entry.id   AF-A0A959SGD0-F1
#
_cell.length_a   1.000
_cell.length_b   1.000
_cell.length_c   1.000
_cell.angle_alpha   90.00
_cell.angle_beta   90.00
_cell.angle_gamma   90.00
#
_symmetry.space_group_name_H-M   'P 1'
#
loop_
_entity.id
_entity.type
_entity.pdbx_description
1 polymer ?
#
loop_
_entity_poly.entity_id
_entity_poly.type
_entity_poly.pdbx_seq_one_letter_code
_entity_poly.pdbx_strand_id
1 'polypeptide(L)' 'MTLPDYLTALDQLRPLTALPVPADVATIAGHFKGKRTPKRLKEMEALLETLAALGGARKEGEGEELRYGAA' A
#
# COMPACT_ATOMS: atom_id res chain seq x y z
N MET A 1 -3.43 -9.50 -11.43
CA MET A 1 -2.44 -8.40 -11.40
C MET A 1 -1.35 -8.72 -12.40
N THR A 2 -1.13 -7.84 -13.38
CA THR A 2 -0.12 -8.06 -14.43
C THR A 2 1.26 -7.59 -13.96
N LEU A 3 2.34 -8.02 -14.64
CA LEU A 3 3.70 -7.59 -14.30
C LEU A 3 3.88 -6.04 -14.33
N PRO A 4 3.29 -5.30 -15.28
CA PRO A 4 3.25 -3.82 -15.24
C PRO A 4 2.57 -3.24 -13.98
N ASP A 5 1.47 -3.84 -13.53
CA ASP A 5 0.75 -3.37 -12.34
C ASP A 5 1.61 -3.53 -11.07
N TYR A 6 2.38 -4.61 -11.01
CA TYR A 6 3.32 -4.88 -9.91
C TYR A 6 4.46 -3.86 -9.85
N LEU A 7 5.09 -3.57 -10.98
CA LEU A 7 6.16 -2.58 -11.03
C LEU A 7 5.65 -1.18 -10.67
N THR A 8 4.43 -0.86 -11.08
CA THR A 8 3.77 0.40 -10.71
C THR A 8 3.51 0.46 -9.21
N ALA A 9 2.98 -0.60 -8.60
CA ALA A 9 2.76 -0.67 -7.16
C ALA A 9 4.06 -0.51 -6.36
N LEU A 10 5.16 -1.12 -6.81
CA LEU A 10 6.47 -0.97 -6.17
C LEU A 10 6.98 0.48 -6.21
N ASP A 11 6.79 1.19 -7.32
CA ASP A 11 7.19 2.59 -7.43
C ASP A 11 6.34 3.49 -6.53
N GLN A 12 5.04 3.23 -6.42
CA GLN A 12 4.15 3.95 -5.50
C GLN A 12 4.52 3.73 -4.03
N LEU A 13 5.06 2.56 -3.68
CA LEU A 13 5.52 2.23 -2.32
C LEU A 13 6.94 2.74 -2.00
N ARG A 14 7.70 3.22 -3.00
CA ARG A 14 9.04 3.79 -2.83
C ARG A 14 9.15 4.87 -1.74
N PRO A 15 8.17 5.75 -1.49
CA PRO A 15 8.24 6.70 -0.38
C PRO A 15 8.35 6.05 1.00
N LEU A 16 7.91 4.79 1.14
CA LEU A 16 7.99 4.02 2.38
C LEU A 16 9.27 3.20 2.50
N THR A 17 10.02 2.95 1.42
CA THR A 17 11.24 2.11 1.45
C THR A 17 12.38 2.74 2.26
N ALA A 18 12.30 4.04 2.50
CA ALA A 18 13.26 4.77 3.35
C ALA A 18 12.92 4.69 4.85
N LEU A 19 11.79 4.10 5.23
CA LEU A 19 11.39 3.97 6.63
C LEU A 19 11.97 2.68 7.22
N PRO A 20 12.49 2.72 8.46
CA PRO A 20 12.91 1.51 9.16
C PRO A 20 11.69 0.62 9.39
N VAL A 21 11.81 -0.67 9.07
CA VAL A 21 10.74 -1.67 9.31
C VAL A 21 11.05 -2.39 10.63
N PRO A 22 10.07 -2.52 11.56
CA PRO A 22 8.69 -2.07 11.46
C PRO A 22 8.53 -0.55 11.65
N ALA A 23 7.85 0.11 10.73
CA ALA A 23 7.48 1.51 10.85
C ALA A 23 6.08 1.61 11.45
N ASP A 24 5.93 2.33 12.55
CA ASP A 24 4.60 2.65 13.08
C ASP A 24 3.91 3.75 12.25
N VAL A 25 2.59 3.88 12.42
CA VAL A 25 1.77 4.86 11.68
C VAL A 25 2.23 6.30 11.96
N ALA A 26 2.72 6.58 13.17
CA ALA A 26 3.22 7.90 13.54
C ALA A 26 4.48 8.27 12.76
N THR A 27 5.39 7.32 12.55
CA THR A 27 6.63 7.45 11.77
C THR A 27 6.31 7.68 10.30
N ILE A 28 5.36 6.90 9.75
CA ILE A 28 4.87 7.10 8.38
C ILE A 28 4.28 8.51 8.22
N ALA A 29 3.39 8.93 9.11
CA ALA A 29 2.78 10.27 9.06
C ALA A 29 3.82 11.39 9.21
N GLY A 30 4.84 11.19 10.05
CA GLY A 30 5.96 12.11 10.23
C GLY A 30 6.75 12.36 8.94
N HIS A 31 6.90 11.33 8.09
CA HIS A 31 7.60 11.45 6.80
C HIS A 31 6.93 12.42 5.82
N PHE A 32 5.60 12.54 5.90
CA PHE A 32 4.81 13.46 5.08
C PHE A 32 4.55 14.82 5.77
N LYS A 33 4.84 14.93 7.07
CA LYS A 33 4.66 16.17 7.85
C LYS A 33 5.62 17.26 7.34
N GLY A 34 5.08 18.42 6.98
CA GLY A 34 5.84 19.59 6.52
C GLY A 34 6.08 19.68 5.00
N LYS A 35 5.65 18.68 4.21
CA LYS A 35 5.81 18.66 2.74
C LYS A 35 4.47 18.68 2.00
N ARG A 36 3.55 19.56 2.41
CA ARG A 36 2.21 19.71 1.79
C ARG A 36 2.28 20.48 0.46
N THR A 37 2.90 19.88 -0.54
CA THR A 37 2.85 20.37 -1.93
C THR A 37 1.81 19.56 -2.72
N PRO A 38 1.21 20.12 -3.79
CA PRO A 38 0.27 19.39 -4.64
C PRO A 38 0.84 18.06 -5.17
N LYS A 39 2.13 18.05 -5.54
CA LYS A 39 2.84 16.85 -5.97
C LYS A 39 2.86 15.77 -4.87
N ARG A 40 3.20 16.15 -3.64
CA ARG A 40 3.28 15.20 -2.51
C ARG A 40 1.93 14.68 -2.07
N LEU A 41 0.88 15.48 -2.19
CA LEU A 41 -0.49 15.01 -1.93
C LEU A 41 -0.89 13.93 -2.94
N LYS A 42 -0.61 14.15 -4.22
CA LYS A 42 -0.88 13.15 -5.28
C LYS A 42 -0.09 11.84 -5.07
N GLU A 43 1.17 11.94 -4.65
CA GLU A 43 1.98 10.76 -4.28
C GLU A 43 1.38 10.02 -3.08
N MET A 44 0.83 10.73 -2.10
CA MET A 44 0.20 10.13 -0.92
C MET A 44 -1.14 9.47 -1.26
N GLU A 45 -1.95 10.05 -2.15
CA GLU A 45 -3.18 9.44 -2.66
C GLU A 45 -2.89 8.10 -3.36
N ALA A 46 -1.92 8.09 -4.30
CA ALA A 46 -1.54 6.88 -5.02
C ALA A 46 -0.96 5.77 -4.11
N LEU A 47 -0.21 6.16 -3.07
CA LEU A 47 0.25 5.26 -2.02
C LEU A 47 -0.94 4.61 -1.30
N LEU A 48 -1.92 5.40 -0.86
CA LEU A 48 -3.09 4.92 -0.11
C LEU A 48 -3.96 4.01 -0.97
N GLU A 49 -4.18 4.34 -2.24
CA GLU A 49 -4.89 3.48 -3.20
C GLU A 49 -4.18 2.12 -3.37
N THR A 50 -2.85 2.14 -3.52
CA THR A 50 -2.05 0.91 -3.63
C THR A 50 -2.17 0.05 -2.37
N LEU A 51 -2.07 0.66 -1.18
CA LEU A 51 -2.23 -0.05 0.09
C LEU A 51 -3.65 -0.61 0.27
N ALA A 52 -4.67 0.14 -0.14
CA ALA A 52 -6.07 -0.31 -0.10
C ALA A 52 -6.30 -1.49 -1.04
N ALA A 53 -5.75 -1.47 -2.25
CA ALA A 53 -5.82 -2.58 -3.20
C ALA A 53 -5.11 -3.83 -2.66
N LEU A 54 -3.94 -3.68 -2.05
CA LEU A 54 -3.21 -4.79 -1.42
C LEU A 54 -3.97 -5.35 -0.21
N GLY A 55 -4.59 -4.50 0.61
CA GLY A 55 -5.42 -4.90 1.74
C GLY A 55 -6.73 -5.59 1.32
N GLY A 56 -7.35 -5.12 0.23
CA GLY A 56 -8.54 -5.73 -0.36
C GLY A 56 -8.26 -7.12 -0.95
N ALA A 57 -7.15 -7.26 -1.69
CA ALA A 57 -6.73 -8.54 -2.27
C ALA A 57 -6.47 -9.62 -1.20
N ARG A 58 -5.98 -9.25 0.00
CA ARG A 58 -5.84 -10.19 1.11
C ARG A 58 -7.19 -10.70 1.64
N LYS A 59 -8.20 -9.83 1.73
CA LYS A 59 -9.54 -10.23 2.20
C LYS A 59 -10.27 -11.15 1.23
N GLU A 60 -10.06 -10.97 -0.07
CA GLU A 60 -10.64 -11.84 -1.10
C GLU A 60 -10.01 -13.24 -1.08
N GLY A 61 -8.69 -13.34 -0.90
CA GLY A 61 -7.99 -14.63 -0.77
C GLY A 61 -8.37 -15.43 0.49
N GLU A 62 -8.56 -14.75 1.63
CA GLU A 62 -9.04 -15.38 2.88
C GLU A 62 -10.50 -15.86 2.79
N GLY A 63 -11.32 -15.23 1.94
CA GLY A 63 -12.69 -15.66 1.67
C GLY A 63 -12.80 -16.89 0.75
N GLU A 64 -11.78 -17.15 -0.06
CA GLU A 64 -11.73 -18.28 -0.99
C GLU A 64 -11.23 -19.57 -0.32
N GLU A 65 -10.30 -19.45 0.62
CA GLU A 65 -9.77 -20.59 1.40
C GLU A 65 -10.84 -21.25 2.29
N LEU A 66 -11.83 -20.48 2.75
CA LEU A 66 -12.95 -20.97 3.55
C LEU A 66 -14.02 -21.71 2.74
N ARG A 67 -14.01 -21.63 1.40
CA ARG A 67 -14.99 -22.30 0.53
C ARG A 67 -14.56 -23.70 0.07
N TYR A 68 -13.25 -23.97 0.04
CA TYR A 68 -12.72 -25.29 -0.34
C TYR A 68 -12.50 -26.24 0.84
N GLY A 69 -12.63 -25.78 2.08
CA GLY A 69 -12.57 -26.61 3.30
C GLY A 69 -13.92 -27.18 3.76
N ALA A 70 -15.01 -26.93 3.02
CA ALA A 70 -16.36 -27.41 3.32
C ALA A 70 -16.93 -28.17 2.12
N ALA A 71 -16.34 -29.32 1.79
CA ALA A 71 -16.92 -30.32 0.90
C ALA A 71 -16.51 -31.72 1.36
#